data_AF-A0A535KWF6-F1
#
_entry.id   AF-A0A535KWF6-F1
#
_cell.length_a   1.000
_cell.length_b   1.000
_cell.length_c   1.000
_cell.angle_alpha   90.00
_cell.angle_beta   90.00
_cell.angle_gamma   90.00
#
_symmetry.space_group_name_H-M   'P 1'
#
loop_
_entity.id
_entity.type
_entity.pdbx_description
1 polymer ?
#
loop_
_entity_poly.entity_id
_entity_poly.type
_entity_poly.pdbx_seq_one_letter_code
_entity_poly.pdbx_strand_id
1 'polypeptide(L)'
;MGEQCMRCPYCGGFNSERASFCVYCGRDLTSGKQPAQRQQPQPPQQPPSQQPRPAPSPQSYPTRPTPATQQPGQVPAAQRRRAPAMPQQTPVPAAPPAPEAPAPFPPHTVAQLQALEQGALAYTVTDTTTNGQRKKIVRIIYPRCVAWQQVATLLKALKEQQDSRFETIIIQGYLSSDPDVYTFTNGQLTFDRNVRLGSQTLNRYQIET
;
A
#
# COMPACT_ATOMS: atom_id res chain seq x y z
N MET A 1 -9.04 11.81 -42.99
CA MET A 1 -9.51 12.52 -41.79
C MET A 1 -8.28 13.00 -41.05
N GLY A 2 -7.98 14.30 -41.08
CA GLY A 2 -6.78 14.83 -40.43
C GLY A 2 -6.96 14.84 -38.92
N GLU A 3 -6.08 14.16 -38.20
CA GLU A 3 -6.04 14.22 -36.74
C GLU A 3 -5.61 15.64 -36.34
N GLN A 4 -6.51 16.36 -35.67
CA GLN A 4 -6.23 17.71 -35.18
C GLN A 4 -5.28 17.60 -33.97
N CYS A 5 -4.07 18.13 -34.13
CA CYS A 5 -3.02 18.14 -33.12
C CYS A 5 -2.85 19.57 -32.59
N MET A 6 -2.81 19.72 -31.26
CA MET A 6 -2.51 20.98 -30.59
C MET A 6 -1.10 20.96 -29.99
N ARG A 7 -0.45 22.12 -29.95
CA ARG A 7 0.87 22.26 -29.35
C ARG A 7 0.75 22.69 -27.90
N CYS A 8 1.45 21.99 -26.99
CA CYS A 8 1.51 22.35 -25.59
C CYS A 8 2.17 23.74 -25.43
N PRO A 9 1.51 24.71 -24.77
CA PRO A 9 2.06 26.05 -24.58
C PRO A 9 3.27 26.08 -23.63
N TYR A 10 3.46 25.03 -22.83
CA TYR A 10 4.53 24.98 -21.83
C TYR A 10 5.82 24.34 -22.34
N CYS A 11 5.75 23.30 -23.17
CA CYS A 11 6.92 22.56 -23.63
C CYS A 11 7.02 22.43 -25.16
N GLY A 12 5.99 22.87 -25.89
CA GLY A 12 5.98 22.80 -27.34
C GLY A 12 5.72 21.42 -27.93
N GLY A 13 5.45 20.38 -27.12
CA GLY A 13 5.11 19.03 -27.60
C GLY A 13 3.73 18.97 -28.27
N PHE A 14 3.55 18.12 -29.28
CA PHE A 14 2.28 17.93 -29.98
C PHE A 14 1.40 16.91 -29.28
N ASN A 15 0.17 17.28 -28.98
CA ASN A 15 -0.80 16.43 -28.29
C ASN A 15 -2.07 16.36 -29.14
N SER A 16 -2.86 15.32 -28.93
CA SER A 16 -4.22 15.28 -29.48
C SER A 16 -5.01 16.47 -28.94
N GLU A 17 -5.87 17.08 -29.76
CA GLU A 17 -6.68 18.25 -29.37
C GLU A 17 -7.60 18.00 -28.15
N ARG A 18 -7.90 16.72 -27.86
CA ARG A 18 -8.70 16.30 -26.69
C ARG A 18 -7.86 15.96 -25.45
N ALA A 19 -6.54 16.11 -25.50
CA ALA A 19 -5.68 15.77 -24.38
C ALA A 19 -5.87 16.78 -23.23
N SER A 20 -6.30 16.30 -22.07
CA SER A 20 -6.40 17.12 -20.85
C SER A 20 -5.03 17.44 -20.24
N PHE A 21 -4.05 16.57 -20.48
CA PHE A 21 -2.68 16.71 -19.99
C PHE A 21 -1.69 16.49 -21.12
N CYS A 22 -0.54 17.17 -21.06
CA CYS A 22 0.51 16.98 -22.03
C CYS A 22 1.22 15.66 -21.80
N VAL A 23 1.30 14.81 -22.82
CA VAL A 23 1.97 13.50 -22.74
C VAL A 23 3.49 13.61 -22.55
N TYR A 24 4.07 14.78 -22.84
CA TYR A 24 5.51 15.02 -22.72
C TYR A 24 5.94 15.66 -21.41
N CYS A 25 5.17 16.62 -20.89
CA CYS A 25 5.55 17.34 -19.66
C CYS A 25 4.56 17.17 -18.50
N GLY A 26 3.47 16.41 -18.69
CA GLY A 26 2.46 16.12 -17.66
C GLY A 26 1.60 17.32 -17.25
N ARG A 27 1.83 18.52 -17.81
CA ARG A 27 1.06 19.71 -17.45
C ARG A 27 -0.33 19.69 -18.04
N ASP A 28 -1.27 20.25 -17.29
CA ASP A 28 -2.66 20.43 -17.70
C ASP A 28 -2.76 21.35 -18.94
N LEU A 29 -3.42 20.86 -19.98
CA LEU A 29 -3.66 21.56 -21.24
C LEU A 29 -5.07 22.17 -21.31
N THR A 30 -5.95 21.85 -20.36
CA THR A 30 -7.31 22.38 -20.27
C THR A 30 -7.33 23.86 -19.88
N SER A 31 -6.21 24.37 -19.36
CA SER A 31 -5.99 25.77 -18.97
C SER A 31 -6.03 26.78 -20.14
N GLY A 32 -6.11 26.32 -21.39
CA GLY A 32 -6.25 27.16 -22.59
C GLY A 32 -7.69 27.47 -23.01
N LYS A 33 -8.69 26.80 -22.43
CA LYS A 33 -10.08 27.26 -22.54
C LYS A 33 -10.30 28.25 -21.41
N GLN A 34 -10.29 29.55 -21.73
CA GLN A 34 -10.80 30.58 -20.83
C GLN A 34 -12.05 30.03 -20.12
N PRO A 35 -12.11 30.02 -18.79
CA PRO A 35 -13.36 29.73 -18.12
C PRO A 35 -14.32 30.85 -18.54
N ALA A 36 -15.31 30.51 -19.36
CA ALA A 36 -16.56 31.24 -19.34
C ALA A 36 -16.93 31.35 -17.86
N GLN A 37 -17.01 32.59 -17.38
CA GLN A 37 -17.37 32.94 -16.01
C GLN A 37 -18.41 31.95 -15.52
N ARG A 38 -18.02 31.13 -14.54
CA ARG A 38 -18.99 30.40 -13.74
C ARG A 38 -19.84 31.48 -13.07
N GLN A 39 -21.03 31.74 -13.61
CA GLN A 39 -22.09 32.32 -12.84
C GLN A 39 -22.27 31.41 -11.62
N GLN A 40 -21.95 31.96 -10.44
CA GLN A 40 -22.32 31.38 -9.16
C GLN A 40 -23.81 31.02 -9.19
N PRO A 41 -24.20 29.79 -8.86
CA PRO A 41 -25.52 29.57 -8.29
C PRO A 41 -25.57 30.39 -6.99
N GLN A 42 -26.53 31.31 -6.93
CA GLN A 42 -26.78 32.14 -5.76
C GLN A 42 -26.99 31.26 -4.51
N PRO A 43 -26.50 31.69 -3.34
CA PRO A 43 -26.86 31.04 -2.08
C PRO A 43 -28.38 31.19 -1.83
N PRO A 44 -29.06 30.18 -1.29
CA PRO A 44 -30.45 30.31 -0.88
C PRO A 44 -30.58 31.45 0.15
N GLN A 45 -31.53 32.36 -0.08
CA GLN A 45 -31.86 33.42 0.85
C GLN A 45 -32.33 32.83 2.19
N GLN A 46 -31.78 33.36 3.28
CA GLN A 46 -32.24 33.10 4.64
C GLN A 46 -33.58 33.81 4.89
N PRO A 47 -34.60 33.14 5.49
CA PRO A 47 -35.67 33.85 6.16
C PRO A 47 -35.17 34.49 7.48
N PRO A 48 -35.81 35.59 7.95
CA PRO A 48 -35.28 36.41 9.03
C PRO A 48 -35.35 35.72 10.38
N SER A 49 -34.37 36.12 11.20
CA SER A 49 -34.11 35.75 12.58
C SER A 49 -35.34 35.80 13.50
N GLN A 50 -35.55 34.72 14.25
CA GLN A 50 -36.20 34.79 15.56
C GLN A 50 -35.31 34.15 16.64
N GLN A 51 -35.26 34.85 17.77
CA GLN A 51 -34.45 34.67 18.97
C GLN A 51 -34.45 33.26 19.58
N PRO A 52 -33.44 32.91 20.40
CA PRO A 52 -33.31 31.58 21.00
C PRO A 52 -34.38 31.33 22.06
N ARG A 53 -35.10 30.20 21.95
CA ARG A 53 -35.89 29.62 23.03
C ARG A 53 -35.04 28.63 23.86
N PRO A 54 -35.28 28.55 25.18
CA PRO A 54 -34.50 27.72 26.10
C PRO A 54 -34.70 26.22 25.87
N ALA A 55 -33.66 25.45 26.19
CA ALA A 55 -33.61 23.99 26.08
C ALA A 55 -34.68 23.30 26.95
N PRO A 56 -35.43 22.32 26.42
CA PRO A 56 -36.24 21.42 27.22
C PRO A 56 -35.41 20.25 27.79
N SER A 57 -35.73 19.94 29.04
CA SER A 57 -35.16 18.93 29.93
C SER A 57 -35.20 17.49 29.40
N PRO A 58 -34.29 16.59 29.86
CA PRO A 58 -34.34 15.18 29.52
C PRO A 58 -35.54 14.50 30.20
N GLN A 59 -36.37 13.85 29.38
CA GLN A 59 -37.44 12.97 29.84
C GLN A 59 -36.88 11.67 30.42
N SER A 60 -37.47 11.34 31.55
CA SER A 60 -37.34 10.19 32.43
C SER A 60 -37.66 8.85 31.76
N TYR A 61 -36.78 7.87 31.94
CA TYR A 61 -37.11 6.45 31.83
C TYR A 61 -37.52 5.87 33.20
N PRO A 62 -38.47 4.92 33.25
CA PRO A 62 -39.02 4.41 34.49
C PRO A 62 -38.11 3.40 35.23
N THR A 63 -38.20 3.56 36.54
CA THR A 63 -37.76 2.82 37.72
C THR A 63 -37.66 1.29 37.59
N ARG A 64 -36.56 0.72 38.11
CA ARG A 64 -36.50 -0.65 38.63
C ARG A 64 -35.97 -0.61 40.08
N PRO A 65 -36.55 -1.38 41.02
CA PRO A 65 -36.50 -1.05 42.45
C PRO A 65 -35.18 -1.39 43.15
N THR A 66 -34.88 -0.53 44.13
CA THR A 66 -33.87 -0.65 45.18
C THR A 66 -34.12 -1.83 46.13
N PRO A 67 -33.05 -2.45 46.65
CA PRO A 67 -33.02 -2.93 48.02
C PRO A 67 -32.24 -1.97 48.93
N ALA A 68 -32.70 -1.92 50.17
CA ALA A 68 -32.39 -0.95 51.20
C ALA A 68 -30.97 -1.05 51.78
N THR A 69 -30.49 0.11 52.22
CA THR A 69 -29.33 0.31 53.09
C THR A 69 -29.56 -0.33 54.46
N GLN A 70 -28.62 -1.14 54.93
CA GLN A 70 -28.39 -1.38 56.36
C GLN A 70 -26.91 -1.15 56.69
N GLN A 71 -26.74 -0.71 57.93
CA GLN A 71 -25.68 0.09 58.54
C GLN A 71 -24.39 -0.69 58.89
N PRO A 72 -23.34 0.00 59.40
CA PRO A 72 -21.98 -0.51 59.48
C PRO A 72 -21.75 -1.40 60.69
N GLY A 73 -21.11 -2.55 60.48
CA GLY A 73 -20.76 -3.50 61.52
C GLY A 73 -19.46 -4.23 61.20
N GLN A 74 -18.41 -3.82 61.92
CA GLN A 74 -17.29 -4.63 62.44
C GLN A 74 -16.63 -5.65 61.51
N VAL A 75 -15.34 -5.40 61.25
CA VAL A 75 -14.32 -6.35 60.76
C VAL A 75 -14.30 -7.65 61.58
N PRO A 76 -14.24 -8.81 60.90
CA PRO A 76 -13.28 -9.84 61.33
C PRO A 76 -12.44 -10.38 60.17
N ALA A 77 -11.15 -10.52 60.48
CA ALA A 77 -10.13 -11.40 59.90
C ALA A 77 -10.26 -11.86 58.44
N ALA A 78 -9.31 -11.38 57.64
CA ALA A 78 -9.02 -11.83 56.28
C ALA A 78 -8.92 -13.36 56.14
N GLN A 79 -9.91 -13.97 55.50
CA GLN A 79 -9.68 -15.20 54.74
C GLN A 79 -9.32 -14.81 53.31
N ARG A 80 -8.01 -14.82 53.03
CA ARG A 80 -7.45 -14.76 51.67
C ARG A 80 -8.12 -15.84 50.83
N ARG A 81 -9.07 -15.46 49.96
CA ARG A 81 -9.47 -16.31 48.85
C ARG A 81 -8.23 -16.54 47.99
N ARG A 82 -7.77 -17.79 47.93
CA ARG A 82 -6.76 -18.20 46.94
C ARG A 82 -7.30 -17.84 45.57
N ALA A 83 -6.60 -16.96 44.87
CA ALA A 83 -6.81 -16.76 43.44
C ALA A 83 -6.67 -18.13 42.76
N PRO A 84 -7.53 -18.46 41.77
CA PRO A 84 -7.29 -19.60 40.91
C PRO A 84 -5.91 -19.41 40.27
N ALA A 85 -5.04 -20.41 40.42
CA ALA A 85 -3.73 -20.41 39.83
C ALA A 85 -3.89 -20.20 38.32
N MET A 86 -3.34 -19.09 37.81
CA MET A 86 -3.23 -18.92 36.37
C MET A 86 -2.42 -20.11 35.84
N PRO A 87 -2.83 -20.74 34.72
CA PRO A 87 -2.02 -21.76 34.10
C PRO A 87 -0.65 -21.14 33.81
N GLN A 88 0.39 -21.71 34.41
CA GLN A 88 1.78 -21.37 34.10
C GLN A 88 1.93 -21.54 32.60
N GLN A 89 2.12 -20.43 31.88
CA GLN A 89 2.51 -20.47 30.48
C GLN A 89 3.82 -21.27 30.44
N THR A 90 3.77 -22.45 29.86
CA THR A 90 4.97 -23.18 29.48
C THR A 90 5.85 -22.22 28.67
N PRO A 91 7.16 -22.15 28.94
CA PRO A 91 8.06 -21.36 28.11
C PRO A 91 7.89 -21.84 26.68
N VAL A 92 7.35 -20.99 25.81
CA VAL A 92 7.30 -21.25 24.38
C VAL A 92 8.76 -21.44 23.96
N PRO A 93 9.13 -22.56 23.30
CA PRO A 93 10.49 -22.71 22.77
C PRO A 93 10.81 -21.46 21.95
N ALA A 94 11.95 -20.83 22.23
CA ALA A 94 12.41 -19.69 21.46
C ALA A 94 12.41 -20.09 19.97
N ALA A 95 11.68 -19.33 19.15
CA ALA A 95 11.70 -19.54 17.71
C ALA A 95 13.17 -19.48 17.25
N PRO A 96 13.58 -20.33 16.28
CA PRO A 96 14.94 -20.28 15.77
C PRO A 96 15.26 -18.86 15.30
N PRO A 97 16.48 -18.36 15.54
CA PRO A 97 16.87 -17.02 15.14
C PRO A 97 16.69 -16.89 13.62
N ALA A 98 16.07 -15.79 13.21
CA ALA A 98 15.85 -15.52 11.81
C ALA A 98 17.22 -15.44 11.07
N PRO A 99 17.29 -15.87 9.80
CA PRO A 99 18.52 -15.78 9.01
C PRO A 99 19.05 -14.33 8.98
N GLU A 100 20.31 -14.15 9.34
CA GLU A 100 20.96 -12.83 9.35
C GLU A 100 21.14 -12.31 7.92
N ALA A 101 20.91 -11.03 7.70
CA ALA A 101 21.08 -10.41 6.39
C ALA A 101 22.58 -10.27 6.06
N PRO A 102 23.02 -10.56 4.83
CA PRO A 102 24.41 -10.29 4.45
C PRO A 102 24.65 -8.78 4.44
N ALA A 103 25.72 -8.34 5.11
CA ALA A 103 26.07 -6.92 5.17
C ALA A 103 26.70 -6.45 3.85
N PRO A 104 26.39 -5.23 3.35
CA PRO A 104 25.44 -4.26 3.91
C PRO A 104 24.01 -4.45 3.37
N PHE A 105 23.05 -4.58 4.28
CA PHE A 105 21.62 -4.46 4.00
C PHE A 105 21.07 -3.20 4.68
N PRO A 106 20.34 -2.31 3.97
CA PRO A 106 19.86 -2.44 2.60
C PRO A 106 20.98 -2.31 1.54
N PRO A 107 20.89 -3.00 0.40
CA PRO A 107 21.88 -2.91 -0.66
C PRO A 107 21.84 -1.51 -1.31
N HIS A 108 22.99 -0.86 -1.38
CA HIS A 108 23.13 0.46 -2.00
C HIS A 108 23.76 0.40 -3.41
N THR A 109 24.22 -0.78 -3.81
CA THR A 109 24.79 -1.02 -5.14
C THR A 109 24.14 -2.23 -5.80
N VAL A 110 24.20 -2.29 -7.14
CA VAL A 110 23.68 -3.44 -7.91
C VAL A 110 24.44 -4.72 -7.56
N ALA A 111 25.75 -4.64 -7.30
CA ALA A 111 26.55 -5.80 -6.89
C ALA A 111 26.09 -6.37 -5.54
N GLN A 112 25.80 -5.49 -4.57
CA GLN A 112 25.24 -5.90 -3.27
C GLN A 112 23.85 -6.51 -3.44
N LEU A 113 23.00 -5.94 -4.30
CA LEU A 113 21.69 -6.51 -4.61
C LEU A 113 21.83 -7.92 -5.21
N GLN A 114 22.73 -8.11 -6.17
CA GLN A 114 23.00 -9.42 -6.79
C GLN A 114 23.54 -10.45 -5.79
N ALA A 115 24.35 -10.04 -4.82
CA ALA A 115 24.87 -10.95 -3.79
C ALA A 115 23.75 -11.58 -2.94
N LEU A 116 22.61 -10.89 -2.76
CA LEU A 116 21.47 -11.40 -1.99
C LEU A 116 20.86 -12.67 -2.59
N GLU A 117 20.98 -12.87 -3.91
CA GLU A 117 20.41 -14.02 -4.63
C GLU A 117 20.81 -15.37 -4.03
N GLN A 118 21.96 -15.46 -3.37
CA GLN A 118 22.43 -16.69 -2.72
C GLN A 118 21.49 -17.17 -1.60
N GLY A 119 20.75 -16.26 -0.95
CA GLY A 119 19.77 -16.60 0.08
C GLY A 119 18.33 -16.64 -0.41
N ALA A 120 18.11 -16.65 -1.73
CA ALA A 120 16.80 -16.75 -2.34
C ALA A 120 16.14 -18.10 -2.03
N LEU A 121 14.85 -18.06 -1.71
CA LEU A 121 14.06 -19.26 -1.48
C LEU A 121 13.61 -19.90 -2.80
N ALA A 122 13.16 -21.15 -2.72
CA ALA A 122 12.41 -21.78 -3.79
C ALA A 122 11.06 -21.09 -3.95
N TYR A 123 10.63 -20.91 -5.19
CA TYR A 123 9.37 -20.29 -5.54
C TYR A 123 8.70 -21.05 -6.69
N THR A 124 7.40 -20.88 -6.83
CA THR A 124 6.60 -21.43 -7.94
C THR A 124 5.96 -20.29 -8.70
N VAL A 125 6.07 -20.30 -10.03
CA VAL A 125 5.33 -19.36 -10.89
C VAL A 125 3.88 -19.81 -10.99
N THR A 126 2.94 -18.93 -10.66
CA THR A 126 1.50 -19.23 -10.74
C THR A 126 0.83 -18.63 -11.96
N ASP A 127 1.26 -17.45 -12.37
CA ASP A 127 0.69 -16.73 -13.49
C ASP A 127 1.74 -15.88 -14.19
N THR A 128 1.58 -15.70 -15.50
CA THR A 128 2.38 -14.78 -16.29
C THR A 128 1.45 -14.03 -17.24
N THR A 129 1.29 -12.74 -16.98
CA THR A 129 0.47 -11.85 -17.79
C THR A 129 1.37 -10.91 -18.59
N THR A 130 1.11 -10.77 -19.89
CA THR A 130 1.84 -9.83 -20.75
C THR A 130 0.89 -8.77 -21.30
N ASN A 131 1.28 -7.50 -21.23
CA ASN A 131 0.56 -6.42 -21.90
C ASN A 131 1.34 -6.01 -23.16
N GLY A 132 0.94 -6.61 -24.29
CA GLY A 132 1.62 -6.44 -25.58
C GLY A 132 3.09 -6.84 -25.51
N GLN A 133 3.94 -6.04 -26.16
CA GLN A 133 5.40 -6.25 -26.17
C GLN A 133 6.13 -5.47 -25.06
N ARG A 134 5.46 -4.59 -24.30
CA ARG A 134 6.17 -3.65 -23.41
C ARG A 134 6.30 -4.11 -21.96
N LYS A 135 5.31 -4.85 -21.45
CA LYS A 135 5.25 -5.21 -20.02
C LYS A 135 4.98 -6.69 -19.81
N LYS A 136 5.77 -7.32 -18.94
CA LYS A 136 5.57 -8.68 -18.43
C LYS A 136 5.34 -8.61 -16.92
N ILE A 137 4.30 -9.28 -16.42
CA ILE A 137 4.02 -9.44 -14.99
C ILE A 137 4.08 -10.94 -14.70
N VAL A 138 4.90 -11.33 -13.74
CA VAL A 138 5.03 -12.71 -13.28
C VAL A 138 4.60 -12.76 -11.83
N ARG A 139 3.65 -13.63 -11.52
CA ARG A 139 3.21 -13.90 -10.17
C ARG A 139 3.89 -15.15 -9.66
N ILE A 140 4.50 -15.05 -8.49
CA ILE A 140 5.20 -16.15 -7.84
C ILE A 140 4.68 -16.37 -6.42
N ILE A 141 4.74 -17.62 -5.97
CA ILE A 141 4.44 -18.00 -4.59
C ILE A 141 5.70 -18.58 -3.97
N TYR A 142 6.02 -18.13 -2.75
CA TYR A 142 7.13 -18.65 -1.94
C TYR A 142 6.79 -18.52 -0.45
N PRO A 143 7.48 -19.29 0.44
CA PRO A 143 7.21 -19.26 1.87
C PRO A 143 7.43 -17.88 2.50
N ARG A 144 6.79 -17.63 3.66
CA ARG A 144 7.07 -16.44 4.47
C ARG A 144 8.53 -16.43 4.89
N CYS A 145 9.18 -15.29 4.76
CA CYS A 145 10.58 -15.11 5.08
C CYS A 145 10.87 -13.68 5.55
N VAL A 146 12.10 -13.43 5.98
CA VAL A 146 12.54 -12.08 6.33
C VAL A 146 12.74 -11.21 5.09
N ALA A 147 12.65 -9.89 5.26
CA ALA A 147 12.67 -8.92 4.16
C ALA A 147 13.85 -9.12 3.19
N TRP A 148 15.07 -9.40 3.67
CA TRP A 148 16.21 -9.58 2.78
C TRP A 148 16.09 -10.85 1.91
N GLN A 149 15.54 -11.94 2.45
CA GLN A 149 15.28 -13.18 1.69
C GLN A 149 14.13 -12.98 0.70
N GLN A 150 13.16 -12.14 1.05
CA GLN A 150 12.09 -11.72 0.16
C GLN A 150 12.67 -11.02 -1.07
N VAL A 151 13.53 -10.01 -0.87
CA VAL A 151 14.26 -9.32 -1.94
C VAL A 151 15.10 -10.29 -2.77
N ALA A 152 15.85 -11.19 -2.11
CA ALA A 152 16.65 -12.20 -2.79
C ALA A 152 15.80 -13.09 -3.70
N THR A 153 14.64 -13.53 -3.21
CA THR A 153 13.72 -14.42 -3.95
C THR A 153 13.11 -13.69 -5.15
N LEU A 154 12.66 -12.44 -4.97
CA LEU A 154 12.15 -11.60 -6.06
C LEU A 154 13.22 -11.33 -7.13
N LEU A 155 14.48 -11.11 -6.72
CA LEU A 155 15.59 -10.88 -7.62
C LEU A 155 15.96 -12.12 -8.43
N LYS A 156 16.02 -13.29 -7.77
CA LYS A 156 16.23 -14.58 -8.43
C LYS A 156 15.14 -14.82 -9.49
N ALA A 157 13.89 -14.64 -9.11
CA ALA A 157 12.76 -14.78 -10.03
C ALA A 157 12.84 -13.78 -11.20
N LEU A 158 13.23 -12.52 -10.96
CA LEU A 158 13.46 -11.57 -12.04
C LEU A 158 14.49 -12.10 -13.03
N LYS A 159 15.66 -12.56 -12.55
CA LYS A 159 16.75 -13.06 -13.41
C LYS A 159 16.31 -14.24 -14.27
N GLU A 160 15.61 -15.19 -13.68
CA GLU A 160 15.10 -16.39 -14.37
C GLU A 160 13.98 -16.04 -15.35
N GLN A 161 13.21 -14.98 -15.08
CA GLN A 161 12.08 -14.54 -15.92
C GLN A 161 12.43 -13.41 -16.88
N GLN A 162 13.70 -13.00 -16.96
CA GLN A 162 14.12 -11.94 -17.87
C GLN A 162 13.85 -12.31 -19.31
N ASP A 163 13.28 -11.36 -20.05
CA ASP A 163 13.06 -11.49 -21.48
C ASP A 163 13.30 -10.11 -22.10
N SER A 164 14.28 -10.01 -23.01
CA SER A 164 14.74 -8.77 -23.64
C SER A 164 13.67 -8.04 -24.45
N ARG A 165 12.58 -8.73 -24.79
CA ARG A 165 11.46 -8.14 -25.54
C ARG A 165 10.65 -7.14 -24.71
N PHE A 166 10.63 -7.31 -23.39
CA PHE A 166 9.85 -6.44 -22.49
C PHE A 166 10.72 -5.33 -21.89
N GLU A 167 10.21 -4.10 -21.93
CA GLU A 167 10.85 -2.94 -21.29
C GLU A 167 10.67 -2.97 -19.78
N THR A 168 9.49 -3.37 -19.31
CA THR A 168 9.17 -3.48 -17.89
C THR A 168 8.84 -4.93 -17.53
N ILE A 169 9.51 -5.45 -16.51
CA ILE A 169 9.20 -6.76 -15.91
C ILE A 169 8.83 -6.53 -14.45
N ILE A 170 7.67 -7.04 -14.03
CA ILE A 170 7.22 -6.99 -12.64
C ILE A 170 7.15 -8.41 -12.10
N ILE A 171 7.82 -8.66 -10.99
CA ILE A 171 7.70 -9.90 -10.21
C ILE A 171 6.85 -9.58 -8.98
N GLN A 172 5.73 -10.27 -8.81
CA GLN A 172 4.82 -10.08 -7.68
C GLN A 172 4.77 -11.35 -6.84
N GLY A 173 5.11 -11.23 -5.56
CA GLY A 173 5.02 -12.32 -4.60
C GLY A 173 3.65 -12.37 -3.92
N TYR A 174 3.14 -13.59 -3.81
CA TYR A 174 1.91 -13.92 -3.10
C TYR A 174 2.17 -14.99 -2.05
N LEU A 175 1.36 -14.98 -0.99
CA LEU A 175 1.32 -16.06 -0.02
C LEU A 175 0.34 -17.13 -0.49
N SER A 176 0.69 -18.41 -0.31
CA SER A 176 -0.17 -19.55 -0.68
C SER A 176 -1.52 -19.56 0.05
N SER A 177 -1.60 -18.88 1.20
CA SER A 177 -2.80 -18.78 2.03
C SER A 177 -3.74 -17.65 1.61
N ASP A 178 -3.34 -16.78 0.68
CA ASP A 178 -4.15 -15.64 0.25
C ASP A 178 -4.97 -16.01 -1.00
N PRO A 179 -6.31 -16.06 -0.90
CA PRO A 179 -7.18 -16.35 -2.04
C PRO A 179 -7.41 -15.14 -2.95
N ASP A 180 -6.99 -13.94 -2.52
CA ASP A 180 -7.29 -12.71 -3.24
C ASP A 180 -6.22 -12.40 -4.30
N VAL A 181 -6.62 -12.49 -5.57
CA VAL A 181 -5.74 -12.31 -6.74
C VAL A 181 -5.29 -10.85 -6.90
N TYR A 182 -5.96 -9.92 -6.22
CA TYR A 182 -5.80 -8.48 -6.43
C TYR A 182 -4.86 -7.77 -5.45
N THR A 183 -4.36 -8.46 -4.42
CA THR A 183 -3.43 -7.88 -3.45
C THR A 183 -2.14 -8.70 -3.44
N PHE A 184 -1.00 -8.10 -3.83
CA PHE A 184 0.29 -8.75 -3.63
C PHE A 184 0.66 -8.64 -2.15
N THR A 185 0.83 -9.78 -1.49
CA THR A 185 1.03 -9.84 -0.03
C THR A 185 2.43 -10.28 0.37
N ASN A 186 3.28 -10.60 -0.61
CA ASN A 186 4.65 -11.05 -0.38
C ASN A 186 5.64 -10.30 -1.29
N GLY A 187 5.53 -8.97 -1.32
CA GLY A 187 6.46 -8.08 -2.00
C GLY A 187 6.32 -8.02 -3.52
N GLN A 188 6.95 -7.01 -4.12
CA GLN A 188 6.99 -6.75 -5.54
C GLN A 188 8.36 -6.22 -5.94
N LEU A 189 8.85 -6.66 -7.10
CA LEU A 189 10.01 -6.08 -7.76
C LEU A 189 9.61 -5.62 -9.16
N THR A 190 9.77 -4.33 -9.43
CA THR A 190 9.64 -3.74 -10.77
C THR A 190 11.03 -3.47 -11.34
N PHE A 191 11.26 -3.98 -12.54
CA PHE A 191 12.47 -3.74 -13.31
C PHE A 191 12.12 -3.03 -14.61
N ASP A 192 12.65 -1.82 -14.79
CA ASP A 192 12.50 -1.05 -16.01
C ASP A 192 13.84 -0.96 -16.73
N ARG A 193 13.86 -1.38 -18.00
CA ARG A 193 15.01 -1.22 -18.89
C ARG A 193 15.00 0.15 -19.53
N ASN A 194 16.21 0.64 -19.81
CA ASN A 194 16.43 1.81 -20.65
C ASN A 194 15.68 3.08 -20.19
N VAL A 195 15.55 3.26 -18.88
CA VAL A 195 14.95 4.46 -18.30
C VAL A 195 15.87 5.63 -18.59
N ARG A 196 15.33 6.67 -19.21
CA ARG A 196 16.05 7.91 -19.50
C ARG A 196 16.01 8.83 -18.30
N LEU A 197 17.19 9.23 -17.82
CA LEU A 197 17.34 10.18 -16.72
C LEU A 197 18.37 11.23 -17.15
N GLY A 198 17.87 12.37 -17.63
CA GLY A 198 18.67 13.37 -18.31
C GLY A 198 19.27 12.80 -19.61
N SER A 199 20.61 12.86 -19.74
CA SER A 199 21.36 12.29 -20.85
C SER A 199 21.72 10.81 -20.70
N GLN A 200 21.41 10.21 -19.54
CA GLN A 200 21.78 8.82 -19.25
C GLN A 200 20.62 7.88 -19.54
N THR A 201 20.97 6.66 -19.96
CA THR A 201 20.04 5.54 -20.08
C THR A 201 20.49 4.48 -19.08
N LEU A 202 19.62 4.13 -18.14
CA LEU A 202 19.93 3.21 -17.05
C LEU A 202 18.81 2.20 -16.82
N ASN A 203 19.16 1.08 -16.20
CA ASN A 203 18.17 0.13 -15.72
C ASN A 203 17.76 0.51 -14.30
N ARG A 204 16.46 0.48 -14.01
CA ARG A 204 15.90 0.84 -12.71
C ARG A 204 15.29 -0.39 -12.05
N TYR A 205 15.66 -0.61 -10.78
CA TYR A 205 15.05 -1.60 -9.91
C TYR A 205 14.23 -0.85 -8.85
N GLN A 206 12.98 -1.25 -8.65
CA GLN A 206 12.12 -0.77 -7.58
C GLN A 206 11.62 -1.98 -6.81
N ILE A 207 11.79 -1.99 -5.50
CA ILE A 207 11.51 -3.13 -4.64
C ILE A 207 10.57 -2.65 -3.53
N GLU A 208 9.46 -3.36 -3.38
CA GLU A 208 8.43 -3.15 -2.36
C GLU A 208 8.32 -4.45 -1.57
N THR A 209 8.50 -4.40 -0.25
CA THR A 209 8.58 -5.59 0.63
C THR A 209 7.57 -5.51 1.74
#